data_AF-A0A1R1YQH0-F1
#
_entry.id   AF-A0A1R1YQH0-F1
#
_cell.length_a   1.000
_cell.length_b   1.000
_cell.length_c   1.000
_cell.angle_alpha   90.00
_cell.angle_beta   90.00
_cell.angle_gamma   90.00
#
_symmetry.space_group_name_H-M   'P 1'
#
loop_
_entity.id
_entity.type
_entity.pdbx_description
1 polymer ?
#
loop_
_entity_poly.entity_id
_entity_poly.type
_entity_poly.pdbx_seq_one_letter_code
_entity_poly.pdbx_strand_id
1 'polypeptide(L)'
;MLGANLKRNGGANDLGIDFSGFWKLDPLSNNNIYLVGQCKNYSSTLGPAIIREFEGVMSRQNENDTVGILSCPNGFSAKAIETAMSSKYPLSLLTIRFNHNENSVKNINSLRVENKNTAKNDSGIIESFIWNRVAVKFFTDLVVTQKYTMNNTLDQYERNVSIIYKDKLLY
;
A
#
# COMPACT_ATOMS: atom_id res chain seq x y z
N MET A 1 9.94 -7.26 15.33
CA MET A 1 10.19 -6.57 14.05
C MET A 1 8.96 -5.73 13.75
N LEU A 2 9.14 -4.45 13.41
CA LEU A 2 8.06 -3.58 12.95
C LEU A 2 7.64 -4.07 11.57
N GLY A 3 6.38 -4.47 11.40
CA GLY A 3 5.92 -5.07 10.16
C GLY A 3 4.52 -5.63 10.30
N ALA A 4 3.79 -5.63 9.19
CA ALA A 4 2.48 -6.26 9.13
C ALA A 4 2.63 -7.77 8.86
N ASN A 5 2.00 -8.59 9.68
CA ASN A 5 1.85 -10.02 9.42
C ASN A 5 0.56 -10.19 8.60
N LEU A 6 0.72 -10.25 7.29
CA LEU A 6 -0.38 -10.28 6.32
C LEU A 6 -0.48 -11.66 5.67
N LYS A 7 -1.71 -12.11 5.51
CA LYS A 7 -2.08 -13.25 4.69
C LYS A 7 -2.66 -12.72 3.38
N ARG A 8 -2.17 -13.27 2.26
CA ARG A 8 -2.83 -13.08 0.97
C ARG A 8 -4.17 -13.79 0.99
N ASN A 9 -5.23 -13.05 0.71
CA ASN A 9 -6.55 -13.58 0.48
C ASN A 9 -6.79 -13.52 -1.03
N GLY A 10 -7.20 -14.61 -1.66
CA GLY A 10 -7.45 -14.58 -3.08
C GLY A 10 -8.17 -15.84 -3.50
N GLY A 11 -9.09 -15.68 -4.44
CA GLY A 11 -9.92 -16.76 -4.97
C GLY A 11 -11.38 -16.35 -5.07
N ALA A 12 -12.19 -17.24 -5.65
CA ALA A 12 -13.64 -17.05 -5.64
C ALA A 12 -14.13 -16.91 -4.19
N ASN A 13 -14.89 -15.85 -3.91
CA ASN A 13 -15.43 -15.47 -2.59
C ASN A 13 -14.48 -14.71 -1.64
N ASP A 14 -13.42 -14.07 -2.15
CA ASP A 14 -12.60 -13.14 -1.34
C ASP A 14 -13.33 -11.84 -0.92
N LEU A 15 -14.56 -11.66 -1.43
CA LEU A 15 -15.44 -10.52 -1.15
C LEU A 15 -14.77 -9.16 -1.42
N GLY A 16 -13.76 -9.12 -2.30
CA GLY A 16 -12.99 -7.93 -2.64
C GLY A 16 -11.79 -7.65 -1.75
N ILE A 17 -11.33 -8.62 -0.94
CA ILE A 17 -10.15 -8.51 -0.06
C ILE A 17 -8.98 -9.31 -0.65
N ASP A 18 -7.91 -8.62 -1.04
CA ASP A 18 -6.68 -9.24 -1.55
C ASP A 18 -5.69 -9.64 -0.45
N PHE A 19 -5.76 -8.98 0.71
CA PHE A 19 -4.96 -9.34 1.87
C PHE A 19 -5.61 -8.89 3.18
N SER A 20 -5.30 -9.60 4.26
CA SER A 20 -5.64 -9.16 5.60
C SER A 20 -4.66 -9.68 6.64
N GLY A 21 -4.63 -9.07 7.81
CA GLY A 21 -3.78 -9.53 8.90
C GLY A 21 -3.51 -8.44 9.93
N PHE A 22 -2.57 -8.68 10.84
CA PHE A 22 -2.31 -7.75 11.93
C PHE A 22 -1.07 -6.92 11.66
N TRP A 23 -1.16 -5.62 11.95
CA TRP A 23 -0.03 -4.72 11.99
C TRP A 23 0.27 -4.28 13.41
N LYS A 24 1.47 -4.64 13.88
CA LYS A 24 2.03 -4.20 15.15
C LYS A 24 2.99 -3.05 14.91
N LEU A 25 2.50 -1.83 15.11
CA LEU A 25 3.30 -0.60 15.06
C LEU A 25 4.18 -0.43 16.30
N ASP A 26 3.81 -0.99 17.43
CA ASP A 26 4.65 -1.00 18.63
C ASP A 26 4.60 -2.38 19.28
N PRO A 27 5.73 -3.12 19.31
CA PRO A 27 5.81 -4.42 19.97
C PRO A 27 5.45 -4.41 21.46
N LEU A 28 5.54 -3.25 22.11
CA LEU A 28 5.21 -3.06 23.53
C LEU A 28 3.75 -2.63 23.74
N SER A 29 3.04 -2.25 22.69
CA SER A 29 1.62 -1.90 22.77
C SER A 29 0.74 -3.12 22.53
N ASN A 30 -0.41 -3.15 23.22
CA ASN A 30 -1.49 -4.09 22.90
C ASN A 30 -2.34 -3.65 21.69
N ASN A 31 -1.97 -2.54 21.04
CA ASN A 31 -2.70 -2.01 19.88
C ASN A 31 -2.34 -2.81 18.63
N ASN A 32 -3.09 -3.88 18.40
CA ASN A 32 -3.04 -4.64 17.15
C ASN A 32 -4.04 -4.02 16.18
N ILE A 33 -3.53 -3.45 15.09
CA ILE A 33 -4.38 -2.95 14.01
C ILE A 33 -4.67 -4.13 13.10
N TYR A 34 -5.94 -4.46 12.88
CA TYR A 34 -6.31 -5.40 11.84
C TYR A 34 -6.36 -4.66 10.49
N LEU A 35 -5.62 -5.14 9.52
CA LEU A 35 -5.57 -4.59 8.17
C LEU A 35 -6.44 -5.46 7.26
N VAL A 36 -7.25 -4.79 6.46
CA VAL A 36 -7.94 -5.37 5.32
C VAL A 36 -7.58 -4.55 4.11
N GLY A 37 -7.14 -5.17 3.03
CA GLY A 37 -6.70 -4.43 1.87
C GLY A 37 -7.06 -5.02 0.54
N GLN A 38 -7.10 -4.12 -0.44
CA GLN A 38 -7.38 -4.41 -1.83
C GLN A 38 -6.27 -3.78 -2.69
N CYS A 39 -5.86 -4.51 -3.72
CA CYS A 39 -4.83 -4.13 -4.69
C CYS A 39 -5.50 -3.93 -6.05
N LYS A 40 -5.39 -2.74 -6.63
CA LYS A 40 -5.88 -2.47 -7.99
C LYS A 40 -4.71 -2.07 -8.89
N ASN A 41 -4.40 -2.92 -9.86
CA ASN A 41 -3.36 -2.67 -10.86
C ASN A 41 -3.98 -2.14 -12.17
N TYR A 42 -4.52 -0.92 -12.13
CA TYR A 42 -5.08 -0.28 -13.32
C TYR A 42 -4.02 0.57 -14.01
N SER A 43 -4.09 0.71 -15.34
CA SER A 43 -3.16 1.53 -16.12
C SER A 43 -3.33 3.05 -15.90
N SER A 44 -4.39 3.46 -15.22
CA SER A 44 -4.71 4.85 -14.92
C SER A 44 -4.97 5.07 -13.42
N THR A 45 -5.02 6.33 -13.00
CA THR A 45 -5.36 6.72 -11.63
C THR A 45 -6.72 6.19 -11.22
N LEU A 46 -6.85 5.75 -9.97
CA LEU A 46 -8.14 5.27 -9.46
C LEU A 46 -9.14 6.42 -9.23
N GLY A 47 -10.39 6.16 -9.64
CA GLY A 47 -11.52 7.06 -9.47
C GLY A 47 -12.34 6.77 -8.20
N PRO A 48 -13.30 7.66 -7.87
CA PRO A 48 -14.11 7.54 -6.66
C PRO A 48 -15.04 6.30 -6.63
N ALA A 49 -15.34 5.71 -7.78
CA ALA A 49 -16.12 4.46 -7.84
C ALA A 49 -15.44 3.32 -7.07
N ILE A 50 -14.10 3.20 -7.19
CA ILE A 50 -13.33 2.17 -6.49
C ILE A 50 -13.30 2.41 -4.98
N ILE A 51 -13.29 3.67 -4.55
CA ILE A 51 -13.41 4.00 -3.13
C ILE A 51 -14.74 3.50 -2.58
N ARG A 52 -15.86 3.76 -3.27
CA ARG A 52 -17.20 3.30 -2.84
C ARG A 52 -17.34 1.78 -2.83
N GLU A 53 -16.73 1.10 -3.79
CA GLU A 53 -16.63 -0.37 -3.79
C GLU A 53 -15.93 -0.85 -2.50
N PHE A 54 -14.79 -0.23 -2.18
CA PHE A 54 -14.01 -0.58 -0.99
C PHE A 54 -14.71 -0.19 0.32
N GLU A 55 -15.48 0.89 0.36
CA GLU A 55 -16.36 1.22 1.49
C GLU A 55 -17.39 0.11 1.76
N GLY A 56 -17.93 -0.51 0.70
CA GLY A 56 -18.79 -1.69 0.84
C GLY A 56 -18.07 -2.91 1.41
N VAL A 57 -16.74 -3.02 1.20
CA VAL A 57 -15.93 -4.02 1.87
C VAL A 57 -15.79 -3.71 3.36
N MET A 58 -15.47 -2.45 3.67
CA MET A 58 -15.25 -1.96 5.03
C MET A 58 -16.51 -1.92 5.88
N SER A 59 -17.69 -1.80 5.28
CA SER A 59 -18.97 -1.83 6.01
C SER A 59 -19.25 -3.15 6.72
N ARG A 60 -18.49 -4.21 6.40
CA ARG A 60 -18.58 -5.53 7.03
C ARG A 60 -17.50 -5.77 8.09
N GLN A 61 -16.61 -4.80 8.28
CA GLN A 61 -15.50 -4.89 9.23
C GLN A 61 -15.82 -4.12 10.52
N ASN A 62 -15.09 -4.42 11.58
CA ASN A 62 -15.19 -3.68 12.83
C ASN A 62 -14.35 -2.38 12.75
N GLU A 63 -15.03 -1.25 12.71
CA GLU A 63 -14.41 0.09 12.60
C GLU A 63 -13.56 0.50 13.81
N ASN A 64 -13.58 -0.27 14.90
CA ASN A 64 -12.79 0.00 16.10
C ASN A 64 -11.41 -0.65 16.11
N ASP A 65 -11.21 -1.73 15.34
CA ASP A 65 -9.94 -2.46 15.29
C ASP A 65 -9.38 -2.60 13.86
N THR A 66 -10.20 -2.34 12.83
CA THR A 66 -9.84 -2.60 11.44
C THR A 66 -9.58 -1.31 10.66
N VAL A 67 -8.51 -1.30 9.85
CA VAL A 67 -8.21 -0.25 8.88
C VAL A 67 -8.18 -0.82 7.46
N GLY A 68 -8.84 -0.12 6.54
CA GLY A 68 -8.81 -0.42 5.12
C GLY A 68 -7.57 0.16 4.45
N ILE A 69 -6.85 -0.65 3.67
CA ILE A 69 -5.76 -0.19 2.79
C ILE A 69 -6.14 -0.46 1.34
N LEU A 70 -6.37 0.60 0.57
CA LEU A 70 -6.48 0.49 -0.88
C LEU A 70 -5.13 0.85 -1.51
N SER A 71 -4.58 -0.08 -2.29
CA SER A 71 -3.25 0.07 -2.90
C SER A 71 -3.28 0.04 -4.42
N CYS A 72 -2.48 0.89 -5.06
CA CYS A 72 -2.33 0.93 -6.51
C CYS A 72 -0.98 1.52 -6.94
N PRO A 73 -0.50 1.24 -8.17
CA PRO A 73 0.75 1.81 -8.67
C PRO A 73 0.60 3.20 -9.28
N ASN A 74 -0.54 3.50 -9.91
CA ASN A 74 -0.75 4.74 -10.66
C ASN A 74 -1.47 5.84 -9.85
N GLY A 75 -1.60 5.66 -8.54
CA GLY A 75 -2.18 6.66 -7.64
C GLY A 75 -3.70 6.84 -7.77
N PHE A 76 -4.18 7.94 -7.18
CA PHE A 76 -5.59 8.26 -7.00
C PHE A 76 -5.91 9.64 -7.57
N SER A 77 -7.04 9.75 -8.26
CA SER A 77 -7.56 11.06 -8.68
C SER A 77 -7.95 11.93 -7.47
N ALA A 78 -7.96 13.26 -7.64
CA ALA A 78 -8.37 14.20 -6.58
C ALA A 78 -9.75 13.84 -6.00
N LYS A 79 -10.74 13.55 -6.86
CA LYS A 79 -12.08 13.13 -6.44
C LYS A 79 -12.09 11.81 -5.66
N ALA A 80 -11.18 10.88 -5.97
CA ALA A 80 -11.05 9.64 -5.21
C ALA A 80 -10.48 9.91 -3.82
N ILE A 81 -9.46 10.77 -3.72
CA ILE A 81 -8.89 11.20 -2.43
C ILE A 81 -9.97 11.90 -1.60
N GLU A 82 -10.69 12.87 -2.17
CA GLU A 82 -11.81 13.56 -1.50
C GLU A 82 -12.86 12.58 -0.99
N THR A 83 -13.25 11.60 -1.82
CA THR A 83 -14.22 10.57 -1.43
C THR A 83 -13.70 9.76 -0.25
N ALA A 84 -12.45 9.29 -0.28
CA ALA A 84 -11.86 8.52 0.82
C ALA A 84 -11.74 9.35 2.11
N MET A 85 -11.37 10.63 1.99
CA MET A 85 -11.26 11.56 3.12
C MET A 85 -12.62 11.85 3.76
N SER A 86 -13.71 11.85 2.97
CA SER A 86 -15.09 12.00 3.45
C SER A 86 -15.72 10.72 3.99
N SER A 87 -15.07 9.56 3.80
CA SER A 87 -15.60 8.27 4.23
C SER A 87 -15.78 8.20 5.75
N LYS A 88 -16.85 7.55 6.20
CA LYS A 88 -17.06 7.23 7.62
C LYS A 88 -16.24 6.04 8.09
N TYR A 89 -15.68 5.25 7.18
CA TYR A 89 -14.86 4.08 7.53
C TYR A 89 -13.39 4.48 7.64
N PRO A 90 -12.59 3.80 8.48
CA PRO A 90 -11.15 4.04 8.57
C PRO A 90 -10.44 3.55 7.30
N LEU A 91 -10.11 4.49 6.40
CA LEU A 91 -9.51 4.22 5.10
C LEU A 91 -8.12 4.84 5.00
N SER A 92 -7.24 4.12 4.31
CA SER A 92 -5.93 4.61 3.87
C SER A 92 -5.68 4.25 2.41
N LEU A 93 -4.99 5.17 1.73
CA LEU A 93 -4.64 5.10 0.32
C LEU A 93 -3.13 4.99 0.21
N LEU A 94 -2.67 3.92 -0.45
CA LEU A 94 -1.26 3.58 -0.57
C LEU A 94 -0.87 3.52 -2.04
N THR A 95 0.10 4.33 -2.45
CA THR A 95 0.65 4.30 -3.81
C THR A 95 2.02 3.63 -3.78
N ILE A 96 2.14 2.49 -4.49
CA ILE A 96 3.37 1.70 -4.57
C ILE A 96 3.78 1.57 -6.02
N ARG A 97 4.89 2.19 -6.40
CA ARG A 97 5.49 2.03 -7.73
C ARG A 97 6.37 0.79 -7.74
N PHE A 98 6.13 -0.13 -8.65
CA PHE A 98 6.99 -1.30 -8.84
C PHE A 98 8.00 -1.00 -9.94
N ASN A 99 9.29 -1.19 -9.64
CA ASN A 99 10.33 -1.14 -10.65
C ASN A 99 10.28 -2.45 -11.44
N HIS A 100 9.59 -2.45 -12.58
CA HIS A 100 9.73 -3.54 -13.53
C HIS A 100 11.14 -3.49 -14.12
N ASN A 101 12.01 -4.39 -13.67
CA ASN A 101 13.28 -4.63 -14.36
C ASN A 101 12.98 -5.18 -15.76
N GLU A 102 12.93 -4.31 -16.76
CA GLU A 102 12.74 -4.66 -18.19
C GLU A 102 13.95 -5.40 -18.82
N ASN A 103 14.95 -5.81 -18.04
CA ASN A 103 16.10 -6.56 -18.56
C ASN A 103 15.84 -8.07 -18.76
N SER A 104 14.61 -8.57 -18.59
CA SER A 104 14.29 -10.00 -18.79
C SER A 104 13.90 -10.37 -20.23
N VAL A 105 13.79 -9.43 -21.19
CA VAL A 105 13.24 -9.74 -22.53
C VAL A 105 14.13 -9.20 -23.66
N LYS A 106 15.41 -9.56 -23.75
CA LYS A 106 16.17 -9.49 -25.03
C LYS A 106 17.22 -10.59 -25.28
N ASN A 107 17.36 -11.62 -24.44
CA ASN A 107 18.33 -12.71 -24.69
C ASN A 107 17.79 -14.11 -24.35
N ILE A 108 16.70 -14.53 -25.01
CA ILE A 108 16.27 -15.94 -25.01
C ILE A 108 16.40 -16.51 -26.42
N ASN A 109 17.62 -16.46 -26.97
CA ASN A 109 18.02 -17.33 -28.07
C ASN A 109 19.29 -18.14 -27.75
N SER A 110 19.73 -18.18 -26.49
CA SER A 110 20.84 -19.04 -26.11
C SER A 110 20.74 -19.49 -24.66
N LEU A 111 20.67 -20.81 -24.50
CA LEU A 111 21.02 -21.60 -23.30
C LEU A 111 19.87 -21.97 -22.36
N ARG A 112 19.29 -23.14 -22.66
CA ARG A 112 18.77 -24.10 -21.68
C ARG A 112 19.89 -24.50 -20.71
N VAL A 113 19.74 -24.20 -19.41
CA VAL A 113 20.06 -25.05 -18.25
C VAL A 113 19.18 -24.61 -17.07
N GLU A 114 18.69 -25.59 -16.31
CA GLU A 114 17.76 -25.51 -15.18
C GLU A 114 18.21 -24.70 -13.95
N ASN A 115 17.20 -24.40 -13.12
CA ASN A 115 17.23 -24.08 -11.69
C ASN A 115 17.72 -22.68 -11.26
N LYS A 116 16.74 -21.85 -10.87
CA LYS A 116 16.66 -21.26 -9.52
C LYS A 116 15.27 -20.68 -9.27
N ASN A 117 14.62 -21.15 -8.21
CA ASN A 117 13.59 -20.42 -7.47
C ASN A 117 14.19 -19.12 -6.92
N THR A 118 14.46 -18.15 -7.78
CA THR A 118 14.61 -16.76 -7.37
C THR A 118 13.22 -16.17 -7.43
N ALA A 119 12.52 -16.13 -6.29
CA ALA A 119 11.40 -15.22 -6.13
C ALA A 119 11.90 -13.86 -6.64
N LYS A 120 11.30 -13.39 -7.73
CA LYS A 120 11.64 -12.10 -8.33
C LYS A 120 11.33 -11.09 -7.23
N ASN A 121 12.37 -10.56 -6.58
CA ASN A 121 12.22 -9.54 -5.55
C ASN A 121 11.88 -8.24 -6.29
N ASP A 122 10.65 -8.16 -6.78
CA ASP A 122 10.09 -6.93 -7.32
C ASP A 122 9.93 -5.99 -6.12
N SER A 123 10.95 -5.16 -5.88
CA SER A 123 10.94 -4.16 -4.83
C SER A 123 9.99 -3.03 -5.25
N GLY A 124 8.94 -2.81 -4.47
CA GLY A 124 8.06 -1.65 -4.61
C GLY A 124 8.58 -0.45 -3.82
N ILE A 125 8.41 0.74 -4.37
CA ILE A 125 8.70 2.03 -3.73
C ILE A 125 7.38 2.67 -3.30
N ILE A 126 7.27 3.07 -2.03
CA ILE A 126 6.09 3.79 -1.53
C ILE A 126 6.23 5.26 -1.92
N GLU A 127 5.32 5.72 -2.77
CA GLU A 127 5.30 7.11 -3.24
C GLU A 127 4.39 8.00 -2.41
N SER A 128 3.34 7.40 -1.84
CA SER A 128 2.35 8.11 -1.03
C SER A 128 1.65 7.14 -0.10
N PHE A 129 1.45 7.57 1.15
CA PHE A 129 0.59 6.88 2.10
C PHE A 129 -0.20 7.93 2.88
N ILE A 130 -1.52 7.96 2.67
CA ILE A 130 -2.41 8.95 3.29
C ILE A 130 -3.63 8.23 3.86
N TRP A 131 -4.28 8.83 4.85
CA TRP A 131 -5.45 8.24 5.50
C TRP A 131 -6.45 9.31 5.93
N ASN A 132 -7.70 8.89 6.09
CA ASN A 132 -8.77 9.80 6.49
C ASN A 132 -8.81 10.03 8.00
N ARG A 133 -9.64 11.00 8.43
CA ARG A 133 -9.76 11.38 9.83
C ARG A 133 -10.12 10.21 10.75
N VAL A 134 -10.96 9.28 10.28
CA VAL A 134 -11.40 8.12 11.07
C VAL A 134 -10.24 7.15 11.32
N ALA A 135 -9.33 7.01 10.36
CA ALA A 135 -8.15 6.16 10.48
C ALA A 135 -7.04 6.75 11.40
N VAL A 136 -7.08 8.04 11.74
CA VAL A 136 -6.05 8.70 12.57
C VAL A 136 -5.83 7.99 13.90
N LYS A 137 -6.89 7.46 14.53
CA LYS A 137 -6.80 6.75 15.82
C LYS A 137 -5.91 5.50 15.78
N PHE A 138 -5.67 4.93 14.60
CA PHE A 138 -4.79 3.78 14.41
C PHE A 138 -3.35 4.18 14.10
N PHE A 139 -3.13 5.42 13.63
CA PHE A 139 -1.86 5.92 13.11
C PHE A 139 -1.35 7.12 13.90
N THR A 140 -1.74 7.27 15.17
CA THR A 140 -1.52 8.50 15.97
C THR A 140 -0.07 8.97 16.01
N ASP A 141 0.87 8.04 16.13
CA ASP A 141 2.30 8.35 16.20
C ASP A 141 3.02 8.11 14.86
N LEU A 142 2.27 7.79 13.80
CA LEU A 142 2.79 7.56 12.46
C LEU A 142 2.78 8.87 11.69
N VAL A 143 3.94 9.27 11.21
CA VAL A 143 4.14 10.45 10.37
C VAL A 143 4.63 9.99 9.01
N VAL A 144 3.98 10.45 7.95
CA VAL A 144 4.41 10.24 6.56
C VAL A 144 4.79 11.59 5.98
N THR A 145 6.03 11.74 5.53
CA THR A 145 6.52 12.98 4.93
C THR A 145 7.14 12.71 3.56
N GLN A 146 7.07 13.69 2.67
CA GLN A 146 7.70 13.57 1.35
C GLN A 146 9.20 13.80 1.48
N LYS A 147 9.97 12.87 0.90
CA LYS A 147 11.41 13.00 0.74
C LYS A 147 11.70 13.40 -0.69
N TYR A 148 12.33 14.55 -0.87
CA TYR A 148 12.84 15.00 -2.15
C TYR A 148 14.31 14.61 -2.26
N THR A 149 14.63 13.73 -3.22
CA THR A 149 16.02 13.39 -3.54
C THR A 149 16.32 13.95 -4.93
N MET A 150 17.35 14.81 -5.04
CA MET A 150 17.84 15.22 -6.35
C MET A 150 18.64 14.07 -6.97
N ASN A 151 18.24 13.66 -8.16
CA ASN A 151 19.02 12.72 -8.96
C ASN A 151 19.83 13.53 -9.98
N ASN A 152 21.14 13.65 -9.74
CA ASN A 152 22.05 14.54 -10.50
C ASN A 152 22.19 14.19 -12.00
N THR A 153 21.59 13.11 -12.47
CA THR A 153 21.70 12.62 -13.85
C THR A 153 20.49 12.93 -14.73
N LEU A 154 19.33 13.34 -14.17
CA LEU A 154 18.08 13.45 -14.95
C LEU A 154 17.16 14.64 -14.63
N ASP A 155 17.51 15.55 -13.71
CA ASP A 155 16.60 16.64 -13.26
C ASP A 155 15.19 16.14 -12.85
N GLN A 156 15.08 14.86 -12.49
CA GLN A 156 13.85 14.23 -12.03
C GLN A 156 13.90 14.08 -10.52
N TYR A 157 12.90 14.64 -9.83
CA TYR A 157 12.67 14.41 -8.41
C TYR A 157 11.94 13.08 -8.23
N GLU A 158 12.57 12.12 -7.57
CA GLU A 158 11.87 10.93 -7.08
C GLU A 158 10.99 11.34 -5.89
N ARG A 159 9.69 11.07 -5.98
CA ARG A 159 8.74 11.27 -4.89
C ARG A 159 8.67 10.00 -4.06
N ASN A 160 9.54 9.91 -3.08
CA ASN A 160 9.49 8.84 -2.08
C ASN A 160 8.97 9.42 -0.77
N VAL A 161 8.41 8.57 0.09
CA VAL A 161 8.03 9.01 1.44
C VAL A 161 9.02 8.52 2.48
N SER A 162 9.15 9.27 3.56
CA SER A 162 9.66 8.76 4.82
C SER A 162 8.51 8.47 5.76
N ILE A 163 8.47 7.26 6.31
CA ILE A 163 7.49 6.82 7.30
C ILE A 163 8.19 6.76 8.64
N ILE A 164 7.73 7.56 9.60
CA ILE A 164 8.34 7.70 10.93
C ILE A 164 7.29 7.28 11.95
N TYR A 165 7.70 6.48 12.94
CA TYR A 165 6.83 6.09 14.06
C TYR A 165 7.58 6.30 15.37
N LYS A 166 7.03 7.14 16.28
CA LYS A 166 7.67 7.49 17.57
C LYS A 166 9.16 7.83 17.40
N ASP A 167 9.45 8.78 16.51
CA ASP A 167 10.79 9.26 16.15
C ASP A 167 11.74 8.21 15.53
N LYS A 168 11.23 7.02 15.16
CA LYS A 168 12.00 5.99 14.46
C LYS A 168 11.61 5.95 12.99
N LEU A 169 12.59 6.11 12.10
CA LEU A 169 12.41 5.92 10.67
C LEU A 169 12.10 4.43 10.38
N LEU A 170 10.94 4.17 9.78
CA LEU A 170 10.48 2.84 9.36
C LEU A 170 10.75 2.58 7.87
N TYR A 171 10.61 3.62 7.04
CA TYR A 171 10.79 3.62 5.59
C TYR A 171 11.34 4.96 5.15
#